data_AF-A0A939UMV3-F1
#
_entry.id   AF-A0A939UMV3-F1
#
_cell.length_a   1.000
_cell.length_b   1.000
_cell.length_c   1.000
_cell.angle_alpha   90.00
_cell.angle_beta   90.00
_cell.angle_gamma   90.00
#
_symmetry.space_group_name_H-M   'P 1'
#
loop_
_entity.id
_entity.type
_entity.pdbx_description
1 polymer ?
#
loop_
_entity_poly.entity_id
_entity_poly.type
_entity_poly.pdbx_seq_one_letter_code
_entity_poly.pdbx_strand_id
1 'polypeptide(L)'
;MKNGYLRYFDRPLAVSVLLLCLAGVAAIYSAAGAEYVKKQLFYLATGIGIAWCVCCIPVPILTRLAGKLYGLTFTLLLMVLLTGTRINGARRWIDLGFIRLQPAELAKVALIICLGVYLSSRRHSIKSVRTFAGSLIYISVPMLLIFRQPDLGTSLTLAAIWLAQVFVCGCKMKHILVFFLILAALAAAAWWTPGVLKTYQKDRIYTFLSPESDPLGSGYHVLQSRIAIGSGGLFGKGYLKGTQKKLDFIPEQHTDFVFTVFGEELGFAGCLAVLALYSLMVFRLIHIMLATEDSAGRAVTAGVCG
;
A
#
# COMPACT_ATOMS: atom_id res chain seq x y z
N MET A 1 32.71 10.34 -13.04
CA MET A 1 31.28 10.09 -12.71
C MET A 1 30.86 8.62 -12.91
N LYS A 2 31.70 7.61 -12.60
CA LYS A 2 31.33 6.18 -12.71
C LYS A 2 31.87 5.46 -11.46
N ASN A 3 31.04 4.63 -10.81
CA ASN A 3 31.31 3.75 -9.64
C ASN A 3 30.84 4.19 -8.24
N GLY A 4 30.34 5.41 -8.03
CA GLY A 4 29.86 5.83 -6.70
C GLY A 4 28.53 5.20 -6.27
N TYR A 5 27.51 5.26 -7.13
CA TYR A 5 26.12 4.94 -6.76
C TYR A 5 25.88 3.44 -6.46
N LEU A 6 26.54 2.54 -7.19
CA LEU A 6 26.42 1.09 -6.98
C LEU A 6 27.04 0.62 -5.65
N ARG A 7 27.93 1.42 -5.05
CA ARG A 7 28.58 1.09 -3.77
C ARG A 7 27.66 1.31 -2.56
N TYR A 8 26.66 2.18 -2.70
CA TYR A 8 25.66 2.48 -1.66
C TYR A 8 24.32 1.75 -1.90
N PHE A 9 24.26 0.86 -2.89
CA PHE A 9 23.06 0.10 -3.20
C PHE A 9 22.88 -1.06 -2.22
N ASP A 10 21.74 -1.09 -1.53
CA ASP A 10 21.40 -2.13 -0.57
C ASP A 10 21.04 -3.44 -1.29
N ARG A 11 22.06 -4.29 -1.52
CA ARG A 11 21.88 -5.58 -2.19
C ARG A 11 20.87 -6.49 -1.48
N PRO A 12 20.89 -6.64 -0.15
CA PRO A 12 19.90 -7.46 0.55
C PRO A 12 18.47 -7.02 0.28
N LEU A 13 18.18 -5.71 0.32
CA LEU A 13 16.87 -5.15 -0.01
C LEU A 13 16.48 -5.53 -1.45
N ALA A 14 17.35 -5.25 -2.42
CA ALA A 14 17.05 -5.52 -3.82
C ALA A 14 16.81 -7.01 -4.11
N VAL A 15 17.62 -7.90 -3.53
CA VAL A 15 17.42 -9.36 -3.66
C VAL A 15 16.10 -9.78 -3.02
N SER A 16 15.77 -9.26 -1.83
CA SER A 16 14.49 -9.59 -1.18
C SER A 16 13.28 -9.17 -2.02
N VAL A 17 13.32 -7.97 -2.62
CA VAL A 17 12.26 -7.46 -3.52
C VAL A 17 12.15 -8.32 -4.78
N LEU A 18 13.28 -8.65 -5.42
CA LEU A 18 13.28 -9.49 -6.62
C LEU A 18 12.73 -10.88 -6.35
N LEU A 19 13.10 -11.51 -5.24
CA LEU A 19 12.57 -12.82 -4.84
C LEU A 19 11.06 -12.76 -4.56
N LEU A 20 10.57 -11.70 -3.91
CA LEU A 20 9.14 -11.49 -3.71
C LEU A 20 8.40 -11.30 -5.04
N CYS A 21 8.96 -10.54 -5.99
CA CYS A 21 8.38 -10.39 -7.33
C CYS A 21 8.31 -11.73 -8.08
N LEU A 22 9.38 -12.53 -8.03
CA LEU A 22 9.40 -13.86 -8.67
C LEU A 22 8.40 -14.82 -8.02
N ALA A 23 8.29 -14.81 -6.68
CA ALA A 23 7.28 -15.58 -5.97
C ALA A 23 5.87 -15.15 -6.39
N GLY A 24 5.61 -13.85 -6.51
CA GLY A 24 4.33 -13.32 -7.00
C GLY A 24 4.01 -13.77 -8.44
N VAL A 25 5.00 -13.73 -9.35
CA VAL A 25 4.84 -14.25 -10.72
C VAL A 25 4.52 -15.74 -10.71
N ALA A 26 5.21 -16.54 -9.88
CA ALA A 26 4.95 -17.96 -9.75
C ALA A 26 3.53 -18.24 -9.22
N ALA A 27 3.05 -17.45 -8.26
CA ALA A 27 1.70 -17.57 -7.73
C ALA A 27 0.64 -17.15 -8.77
N ILE A 28 0.88 -16.09 -9.54
CA ILE A 28 -0.02 -15.66 -10.63
C ILE A 28 -0.07 -16.72 -11.74
N TYR A 29 1.07 -17.33 -12.08
CA TYR A 29 1.08 -18.45 -13.03
C TYR A 29 0.18 -19.59 -12.55
N SER A 30 0.26 -19.91 -11.25
CA SER A 30 -0.60 -20.93 -10.68
C SER A 30 -2.06 -20.50 -10.67
N ALA A 31 -2.39 -19.30 -10.21
CA ALA A 31 -3.76 -18.83 -10.04
C ALA A 31 -4.48 -18.56 -11.38
N ALA A 32 -3.84 -17.83 -12.29
CA ALA A 32 -4.48 -17.25 -13.48
C ALA A 32 -3.88 -17.73 -14.81
N GLY A 33 -2.77 -18.46 -14.79
CA GLY A 33 -2.16 -19.05 -16.00
C GLY A 33 -1.25 -18.10 -16.77
N ALA A 34 -0.76 -18.58 -17.93
CA ALA A 34 0.35 -17.97 -18.66
C ALA A 34 0.07 -16.59 -19.26
N GLU A 35 -1.19 -16.28 -19.61
CA GLU A 35 -1.52 -14.98 -20.21
C GLU A 35 -1.29 -13.82 -19.23
N TYR A 36 -1.71 -14.00 -17.97
CA TYR A 36 -1.50 -13.01 -16.91
C TYR A 36 -0.03 -12.87 -16.54
N VAL A 37 0.75 -13.95 -16.66
CA VAL A 37 2.21 -13.89 -16.45
C VAL A 37 2.91 -13.02 -17.49
N LYS A 38 2.50 -13.07 -18.77
CA LYS A 38 3.08 -12.18 -19.79
C LYS A 38 2.86 -10.71 -19.45
N LYS A 39 1.63 -10.36 -19.02
CA LYS A 39 1.29 -9.01 -18.54
C LYS A 39 2.11 -8.64 -17.30
N GLN A 40 2.24 -9.56 -16.34
CA GLN A 40 3.00 -9.34 -15.11
C GLN A 40 4.50 -9.14 -15.35
N LEU A 41 5.11 -9.93 -16.24
CA LEU A 41 6.51 -9.77 -16.60
C LEU A 41 6.78 -8.43 -17.31
N PHE A 42 5.84 -7.97 -18.14
CA PHE A 42 5.92 -6.63 -18.73
C PHE A 42 5.86 -5.53 -17.66
N TYR A 43 4.94 -5.64 -16.68
CA TYR A 43 4.87 -4.68 -15.57
C TYR A 43 6.10 -4.73 -14.66
N LEU A 44 6.66 -5.92 -14.41
CA LEU A 44 7.90 -6.06 -13.64
C LEU A 44 9.09 -5.41 -14.36
N ALA A 45 9.25 -5.67 -15.66
CA ALA A 45 10.33 -5.08 -16.46
C ALA A 45 10.22 -3.55 -16.53
N THR A 46 9.01 -3.02 -16.79
CA THR A 46 8.77 -1.57 -16.80
C THR A 46 8.98 -0.94 -15.43
N GLY A 47 8.53 -1.60 -14.35
CA GLY A 47 8.75 -1.15 -12.97
C GLY A 47 10.23 -1.09 -12.59
N ILE A 48 11.02 -2.11 -12.94
CA ILE A 48 12.48 -2.10 -12.73
C ILE A 48 13.14 -0.96 -13.53
N GLY A 49 12.72 -0.74 -14.78
CA GLY A 49 13.21 0.37 -15.61
C GLY A 49 12.93 1.73 -14.97
N ILE A 50 11.70 1.95 -14.50
CA ILE A 50 11.32 3.19 -13.80
C ILE A 50 12.13 3.36 -12.50
N ALA A 51 12.26 2.30 -11.69
CA ALA A 51 13.04 2.33 -10.47
C ALA A 51 14.50 2.73 -10.74
N TRP A 52 15.12 2.14 -11.78
CA TRP A 52 16.47 2.49 -12.21
C TRP A 52 16.60 3.97 -12.62
N CYS A 53 15.65 4.47 -13.43
CA CYS A 53 15.61 5.88 -13.82
C CYS A 53 15.50 6.80 -12.59
N VAL A 54 14.64 6.46 -11.62
CA VAL A 54 14.46 7.24 -10.38
C VAL A 54 15.74 7.21 -9.54
N CYS A 55 16.45 6.08 -9.45
CA CYS A 55 17.75 6.00 -8.77
C CYS A 55 18.82 6.91 -9.38
N CYS A 56 18.71 7.29 -10.65
CA CYS A 56 19.59 8.24 -11.29
C CYS A 56 19.26 9.72 -10.98
N ILE A 57 18.11 10.00 -10.36
CA ILE A 57 17.67 11.37 -10.03
C ILE A 57 18.28 11.79 -8.68
N PRO A 58 19.07 12.88 -8.63
CA PRO A 58 19.56 13.42 -7.37
C PRO A 58 18.42 13.90 -6.45
N VAL A 59 18.53 13.62 -5.15
CA VAL A 59 17.56 14.04 -4.12
C VAL A 59 17.23 15.55 -4.19
N PRO A 60 18.19 16.48 -4.39
CA PRO A 60 17.87 17.92 -4.48
C PRO A 60 16.99 18.31 -5.68
N ILE A 61 16.94 17.49 -6.73
CA ILE A 61 16.01 17.70 -7.85
C ILE A 61 14.62 17.22 -7.45
N LEU A 62 14.54 16.05 -6.80
CA LEU A 62 13.28 15.49 -6.31
C LEU A 62 12.57 16.43 -5.32
N THR A 63 13.32 17.03 -4.40
CA THR A 63 12.77 18.00 -3.43
C THR A 63 12.26 19.28 -4.08
N ARG A 64 12.91 19.77 -5.15
CA ARG A 64 12.45 20.93 -5.94
C ARG A 64 11.21 20.62 -6.76
N LEU A 65 11.07 19.38 -7.24
CA LEU A 65 9.90 18.94 -8.01
C LEU A 65 8.70 18.56 -7.13
N ALA A 66 8.89 18.39 -5.82
CA ALA A 66 7.86 17.97 -4.88
C ALA A 66 6.53 18.71 -5.07
N GLY A 67 6.54 20.05 -5.00
CA GLY A 67 5.31 20.85 -5.16
C GLY A 67 4.61 20.65 -6.51
N LYS A 68 5.38 20.50 -7.60
CA LYS A 68 4.84 20.23 -8.94
C LYS A 68 4.22 18.84 -9.02
N LEU A 69 4.88 17.83 -8.44
CA LEU A 69 4.36 16.46 -8.36
C LEU A 69 3.06 16.41 -7.57
N TYR A 70 2.97 17.12 -6.44
CA TYR A 70 1.75 17.19 -5.65
C TYR A 70 0.59 17.84 -6.40
N GLY A 71 0.86 18.96 -7.09
CA GLY A 71 -0.12 19.64 -7.94
C GLY A 71 -0.62 18.73 -9.08
N LEU A 72 0.30 18.05 -9.77
CA LEU A 72 -0.03 17.10 -10.83
C LEU A 72 -0.93 15.97 -10.30
N THR A 73 -0.56 15.35 -9.17
CA THR A 73 -1.36 14.32 -8.52
C THR A 73 -2.77 14.82 -8.19
N PHE A 74 -2.88 16.02 -7.63
CA PHE A 74 -4.17 16.61 -7.30
C PHE A 74 -5.04 16.78 -8.55
N THR A 75 -4.47 17.29 -9.65
CA THR A 75 -5.17 17.41 -10.94
C THR A 75 -5.61 16.05 -11.46
N LEU A 76 -4.77 15.01 -11.39
CA LEU A 76 -5.11 13.66 -11.84
C LEU A 76 -6.21 13.02 -10.97
N LEU A 77 -6.19 13.24 -9.65
CA LEU A 77 -7.24 12.77 -8.74
C LEU A 77 -8.58 13.46 -8.99
N LEU A 78 -8.58 14.74 -9.36
CA LEU A 78 -9.79 15.43 -9.80
C LEU A 78 -10.27 14.89 -11.15
N MET A 79 -9.35 14.70 -12.10
CA MET A 79 -9.66 14.19 -13.43
C MET A 79 -10.33 12.81 -13.35
N VAL A 80 -9.81 11.88 -12.55
CA VAL A 80 -10.40 10.53 -12.46
C VAL A 80 -11.80 10.51 -11.84
N LEU A 81 -12.14 11.46 -10.96
CA LEU A 81 -13.52 11.58 -10.45
C LEU A 81 -14.51 11.97 -11.55
N LEU A 82 -14.07 12.79 -12.51
CA LEU A 82 -14.88 13.28 -13.62
C LEU A 82 -14.93 12.29 -14.78
N THR A 83 -13.76 11.83 -15.25
CA THR A 83 -13.60 11.07 -16.50
C THR A 83 -13.12 9.63 -16.30
N GLY A 84 -12.93 9.18 -15.05
CA GLY A 84 -12.43 7.83 -14.76
C GLY A 84 -13.41 6.73 -15.16
N THR A 85 -12.86 5.60 -15.61
CA THR A 85 -13.63 4.41 -15.95
C THR A 85 -14.18 3.76 -14.67
N ARG A 86 -15.45 3.33 -14.71
CA ARG A 86 -16.08 2.59 -13.60
C ARG A 86 -15.68 1.12 -13.66
N ILE A 87 -14.98 0.66 -12.62
CA ILE A 87 -14.66 -0.76 -12.39
C ILE A 87 -15.16 -1.11 -10.99
N ASN A 88 -15.92 -2.20 -10.85
CA ASN A 88 -16.49 -2.64 -9.57
C ASN A 88 -17.24 -1.53 -8.80
N GLY A 89 -17.96 -0.67 -9.53
CA GLY A 89 -18.73 0.44 -8.95
C GLY A 89 -17.92 1.68 -8.55
N ALA A 90 -16.59 1.68 -8.73
CA ALA A 90 -15.71 2.80 -8.37
C ALA A 90 -14.99 3.40 -9.59
N ARG A 91 -14.82 4.73 -9.60
CA ARG A 91 -14.03 5.46 -10.61
C ARG A 91 -12.63 5.73 -10.09
N ARG A 92 -11.70 4.81 -10.35
CA ARG A 92 -10.33 4.85 -9.82
C ARG A 92 -9.25 4.84 -10.90
N TRP A 93 -9.62 4.51 -12.12
CA TRP A 93 -8.70 4.27 -13.22
C TRP A 93 -8.92 5.27 -14.36
N ILE A 94 -7.81 5.77 -14.89
CA ILE A 94 -7.76 6.50 -16.15
C ILE A 94 -7.27 5.50 -17.20
N ASP A 95 -8.12 5.18 -18.16
CA ASP A 95 -7.76 4.28 -19.26
C ASP A 95 -7.06 5.08 -20.36
N LEU A 96 -5.79 4.79 -20.59
CA LEU A 96 -4.99 5.38 -21.67
C LEU A 96 -4.95 4.47 -22.91
N GLY A 97 -5.75 3.40 -22.94
CA GLY A 97 -5.83 2.41 -24.01
C GLY A 97 -4.80 1.28 -23.88
N PHE A 98 -3.53 1.64 -23.70
CA PHE A 98 -2.43 0.68 -23.54
C PHE A 98 -2.10 0.36 -22.07
N ILE A 99 -2.35 1.31 -21.17
CA ILE A 99 -2.22 1.14 -19.71
C ILE A 99 -3.39 1.77 -19.00
N ARG A 100 -3.73 1.21 -17.83
CA ARG A 100 -4.65 1.83 -16.88
C ARG A 100 -3.82 2.46 -15.78
N LEU A 101 -3.93 3.78 -15.65
CA LEU A 101 -3.23 4.53 -14.62
C LEU A 101 -4.16 4.75 -13.44
N GLN A 102 -3.71 4.41 -12.24
CA GLN A 102 -4.39 4.72 -11.00
C GLN A 102 -3.74 5.93 -10.33
N PRO A 103 -4.37 7.12 -10.35
CA PRO A 103 -3.76 8.34 -9.81
C PRO A 103 -3.41 8.26 -8.32
N ALA A 104 -4.09 7.39 -7.57
CA ALA A 104 -3.84 7.19 -6.15
C ALA A 104 -2.45 6.58 -5.86
N GLU A 105 -1.88 5.80 -6.79
CA GLU A 105 -0.51 5.31 -6.69
C GLU A 105 0.51 6.44 -6.74
N LEU A 106 0.33 7.37 -7.69
CA LEU A 106 1.14 8.60 -7.76
C LEU A 106 0.92 9.49 -6.53
N ALA A 107 -0.28 9.47 -5.94
CA ALA A 107 -0.58 10.22 -4.73
C ALA A 107 0.23 9.79 -3.52
N LYS A 108 0.46 8.48 -3.35
CA LYS A 108 1.35 7.95 -2.30
C LYS A 108 2.76 8.50 -2.47
N VAL A 109 3.34 8.37 -3.66
CA VAL A 109 4.70 8.84 -3.96
C VAL A 109 4.82 10.36 -3.78
N ALA A 110 3.85 11.13 -4.30
CA ALA A 110 3.84 12.58 -4.15
C ALA A 110 3.70 13.01 -2.68
N LEU A 111 2.86 12.34 -1.90
CA LEU A 111 2.72 12.59 -0.46
C LEU A 111 4.03 12.34 0.26
N ILE A 112 4.68 11.18 0.05
CA ILE A 112 5.96 10.81 0.68
C ILE A 112 6.99 11.92 0.49
N ILE A 113 7.17 12.38 -0.75
CA ILE A 113 8.17 13.40 -1.09
C ILE A 113 7.79 14.75 -0.50
N CYS A 114 6.54 15.20 -0.69
CA CYS A 114 6.12 16.54 -0.29
C CYS A 114 6.04 16.69 1.22
N LEU A 115 5.48 15.70 1.90
CA LEU A 115 5.43 15.68 3.34
C LEU A 115 6.85 15.58 3.93
N GLY A 116 7.72 14.79 3.30
CA GLY A 116 9.13 14.70 3.68
C GLY A 116 9.84 16.05 3.62
N VAL A 117 9.67 16.78 2.50
CA VAL A 117 10.21 18.15 2.34
C VAL A 117 9.59 19.14 3.32
N TYR A 118 8.28 19.06 3.55
CA TYR A 118 7.56 19.93 4.48
C TYR A 118 8.06 19.78 5.92
N LEU A 119 8.23 18.54 6.39
CA LEU A 119 8.69 18.20 7.74
C LEU A 119 10.18 18.52 7.90
N SER A 120 11.01 18.20 6.92
CA SER A 120 12.45 18.48 6.98
C SER A 120 12.76 19.97 7.03
N SER A 121 12.03 20.79 6.26
CA SER A 121 12.15 22.26 6.27
C SER A 121 11.71 22.89 7.59
N ARG A 122 10.95 22.16 8.42
CA ARG A 122 10.42 22.61 9.72
C ARG A 122 11.05 21.87 10.89
N ARG A 123 12.26 21.31 10.72
CA ARG A 123 12.96 20.53 11.75
C ARG A 123 13.04 21.25 13.11
N HIS A 124 13.32 22.56 13.11
CA HIS A 124 13.39 23.35 14.35
C HIS A 124 12.03 23.53 15.05
N SER A 125 10.94 23.53 14.29
CA SER A 125 9.58 23.66 14.81
C SER A 125 8.80 22.35 14.78
N ILE A 126 9.46 21.19 14.68
CA ILE A 126 8.80 19.89 14.46
C ILE A 126 7.83 19.50 15.58
N LYS A 127 8.10 19.97 16.81
CA LYS A 127 7.25 19.76 17.99
C LYS A 127 6.06 20.74 18.08
N SER A 128 6.00 21.74 17.20
CA SER A 128 4.93 22.75 17.19
C SER A 128 3.61 22.16 16.68
N VAL A 129 2.49 22.58 17.28
CA VAL A 129 1.13 22.26 16.82
C VAL A 129 0.93 22.73 15.38
N ARG A 130 1.51 23.88 14.99
CA ARG A 130 1.40 24.42 13.62
C ARG A 130 2.03 23.48 12.59
N THR A 131 3.17 22.88 12.92
CA THR A 131 3.85 21.93 12.03
C THR A 131 3.00 20.66 11.86
N PHE A 132 2.48 20.13 12.96
CA PHE A 132 1.60 18.96 12.96
C PHE A 132 0.29 19.22 12.19
N ALA A 133 -0.38 20.35 12.46
CA ALA A 133 -1.60 20.74 11.75
C ALA A 133 -1.35 20.93 10.26
N GLY A 134 -0.23 21.54 9.86
CA GLY A 134 0.10 21.65 8.44
C GLY A 134 0.38 20.29 7.80
N SER A 135 0.95 19.31 8.51
CA SER A 135 1.11 17.94 7.98
C SER A 135 -0.23 17.28 7.67
N LEU A 136 -1.27 17.55 8.47
CA LEU A 136 -2.63 17.05 8.25
C LEU A 136 -3.24 17.61 6.96
N ILE A 137 -2.87 18.83 6.55
CA ILE A 137 -3.32 19.43 5.29
C ILE A 137 -2.75 18.67 4.08
N TYR A 138 -1.48 18.23 4.14
CA TYR A 138 -0.86 17.48 3.05
C TYR A 138 -1.49 16.09 2.86
N ILE A 139 -1.94 15.43 3.92
CA ILE A 139 -2.65 14.15 3.76
C ILE A 139 -4.13 14.35 3.41
N SER A 140 -4.81 15.34 4.01
CA SER A 140 -6.26 15.46 3.89
C SER A 140 -6.72 15.72 2.46
N VAL A 141 -5.96 16.51 1.68
CA VAL A 141 -6.31 16.84 0.30
C VAL A 141 -6.42 15.58 -0.59
N PRO A 142 -5.36 14.75 -0.76
CA PRO A 142 -5.48 13.52 -1.55
C PRO A 142 -6.41 12.50 -0.90
N MET A 143 -6.39 12.37 0.43
CA MET A 143 -7.22 11.40 1.14
C MET A 143 -8.73 11.66 0.93
N LEU A 144 -9.18 12.92 0.95
CA LEU A 144 -10.58 13.26 0.69
C LEU A 144 -11.03 12.94 -0.74
N LEU A 145 -10.16 13.17 -1.73
CA LEU A 145 -10.46 12.84 -3.13
C LEU A 145 -10.53 11.31 -3.34
N ILE A 146 -9.64 10.55 -2.72
CA ILE A 146 -9.60 9.09 -2.81
C ILE A 146 -10.77 8.46 -2.05
N PHE A 147 -11.14 9.02 -0.89
CA PHE A 147 -12.31 8.59 -0.15
C PHE A 147 -13.61 8.76 -0.96
N ARG A 148 -13.68 9.78 -1.83
CA ARG A 148 -14.78 9.94 -2.81
C ARG A 148 -14.76 8.94 -3.97
N GLN A 149 -13.66 8.21 -4.17
CA GLN A 149 -13.54 7.10 -5.13
C GLN A 149 -13.92 5.74 -4.52
N PRO A 150 -14.80 5.75 -3.51
CA PRO A 150 -14.93 4.74 -2.44
C PRO A 150 -13.73 3.81 -2.19
N ASP A 151 -12.50 4.34 -2.07
CA ASP A 151 -11.28 3.54 -1.87
C ASP A 151 -10.72 3.69 -0.43
N LEU A 152 -11.26 2.89 0.49
CA LEU A 152 -10.84 2.91 1.89
C LEU A 152 -9.42 2.37 2.07
N GLY A 153 -9.05 1.31 1.35
CA GLY A 153 -7.73 0.68 1.46
C GLY A 153 -6.62 1.68 1.15
N THR A 154 -6.73 2.39 0.02
CA THR A 154 -5.73 3.39 -0.36
C THR A 154 -5.71 4.58 0.61
N SER A 155 -6.87 4.99 1.12
CA SER A 155 -6.95 6.04 2.14
C SER A 155 -6.21 5.66 3.43
N LEU A 156 -6.32 4.40 3.88
CA LEU A 156 -5.60 3.88 5.03
C LEU A 156 -4.09 3.81 4.78
N THR A 157 -3.66 3.43 3.58
CA THR A 157 -2.22 3.45 3.23
C THR A 157 -1.64 4.86 3.29
N LEU A 158 -2.36 5.90 2.82
CA LEU A 158 -1.92 7.29 2.98
C LEU A 158 -1.80 7.70 4.45
N ALA A 159 -2.71 7.23 5.30
CA ALA A 159 -2.64 7.47 6.74
C ALA A 159 -1.42 6.79 7.39
N ALA A 160 -1.08 5.57 6.96
CA ALA A 160 0.11 4.85 7.43
C ALA A 160 1.40 5.58 6.99
N ILE A 161 1.49 5.99 5.73
CA ILE A 161 2.58 6.84 5.20
C ILE A 161 2.75 8.10 6.06
N TRP A 162 1.67 8.87 6.25
CA TRP A 162 1.72 10.11 7.03
C TRP A 162 2.15 9.85 8.48
N LEU A 163 1.59 8.83 9.12
CA LEU A 163 1.91 8.49 10.51
C LEU A 163 3.38 8.11 10.66
N ALA A 164 3.91 7.29 9.76
CA ALA A 164 5.31 6.90 9.77
C ALA A 164 6.24 8.11 9.63
N GLN A 165 5.95 9.03 8.69
CA GLN A 165 6.75 10.24 8.51
C GLN A 165 6.70 11.17 9.72
N VAL A 166 5.52 11.44 10.27
CA VAL A 166 5.32 12.31 11.43
C VAL A 166 5.99 11.72 12.69
N PHE A 167 5.89 10.40 12.88
CA PHE A 167 6.54 9.70 13.99
C PHE A 167 8.06 9.75 13.89
N VAL A 168 8.63 9.36 12.73
CA VAL A 168 10.08 9.29 12.53
C VAL A 168 10.73 10.69 12.53
N CYS A 169 10.04 11.71 12.02
CA CYS A 169 10.55 13.09 12.08
C CYS A 169 10.57 13.66 13.51
N GLY A 170 9.93 13.00 14.49
CA GLY A 170 9.95 13.41 15.89
C GLY A 170 8.88 14.46 16.25
N CYS A 171 7.74 14.44 15.58
CA CYS A 171 6.57 15.21 16.03
C CYS A 171 6.18 14.79 17.46
N LYS A 172 5.67 15.74 18.25
CA LYS A 172 5.35 15.50 19.66
C LYS A 172 4.26 14.42 19.78
N MET A 173 4.55 13.31 20.48
CA MET A 173 3.60 12.20 20.68
C MET A 173 2.23 12.64 21.21
N LYS A 174 2.20 13.69 22.05
CA LYS A 174 0.94 14.29 22.52
C LYS A 174 0.01 14.70 21.37
N HIS A 175 0.55 15.28 20.29
CA HIS A 175 -0.27 15.71 19.14
C HIS A 175 -0.86 14.52 18.39
N ILE A 176 -0.08 13.44 18.21
CA ILE A 176 -0.52 12.20 17.58
C ILE A 176 -1.63 11.55 18.43
N LEU A 177 -1.41 11.42 19.75
CA LEU A 177 -2.39 10.84 20.66
C LEU A 177 -3.69 11.65 20.71
N VAL A 178 -3.59 12.99 20.82
CA VAL A 178 -4.78 13.87 20.80
C VAL A 178 -5.53 13.74 19.48
N PHE A 179 -4.83 13.66 18.35
CA PHE A 179 -5.47 13.44 17.04
C PHE A 179 -6.25 12.13 16.99
N PHE A 180 -5.65 11.01 17.42
CA PHE A 180 -6.35 9.73 17.46
C PHE A 180 -7.50 9.69 18.46
N LEU A 181 -7.38 10.37 19.60
CA LEU A 181 -8.47 10.51 20.57
C LEU A 181 -9.65 11.27 19.99
N ILE A 182 -9.39 12.38 19.26
CA ILE A 182 -10.44 13.13 18.56
C ILE A 182 -11.11 12.25 17.49
N LEU A 183 -10.32 11.53 16.69
CA LEU A 183 -10.85 10.61 15.68
C LEU A 183 -11.72 9.50 16.30
N ALA A 184 -11.26 8.89 17.40
CA ALA A 184 -12.01 7.86 18.11
C ALA A 184 -13.31 8.41 18.69
N ALA A 185 -13.29 9.62 19.28
CA ALA A 185 -14.49 10.27 19.79
C ALA A 185 -15.50 10.57 18.67
N LEU A 186 -15.04 11.06 17.52
CA LEU A 186 -15.88 11.29 16.34
C LEU A 186 -16.46 10.00 15.78
N ALA A 187 -15.68 8.92 15.72
CA ALA A 187 -16.13 7.61 15.27
C ALA A 187 -17.18 7.02 16.22
N ALA A 188 -16.97 7.12 17.53
CA ALA A 188 -17.94 6.69 18.54
C ALA A 188 -19.24 7.50 18.45
N ALA A 189 -19.14 8.83 18.31
CA ALA A 189 -20.30 9.69 18.12
C ALA A 189 -21.07 9.31 16.85
N ALA A 190 -20.39 9.09 15.72
CA ALA A 190 -21.01 8.66 14.47
C ALA A 190 -21.67 7.28 14.57
N TRP A 191 -21.11 6.38 15.38
CA TRP A 191 -21.67 5.04 15.60
C TRP A 191 -22.98 5.07 16.38
N TRP A 192 -23.03 5.90 17.43
CA TRP A 192 -24.14 5.98 18.38
C TRP A 192 -25.23 6.94 17.94
N THR A 193 -24.93 7.89 17.04
CA THR A 193 -25.93 8.82 16.50
C THR A 193 -26.77 8.14 15.42
N PRO A 194 -28.11 8.03 15.60
CA PRO A 194 -28.99 7.46 14.59
C PRO A 194 -28.92 8.26 13.28
N GLY A 195 -28.92 7.57 12.14
CA GLY A 195 -28.95 8.19 10.81
C GLY A 195 -27.59 8.64 10.25
N VAL A 196 -26.51 8.62 11.04
CA VAL A 196 -25.15 8.98 10.55
C VAL A 196 -24.49 7.83 9.78
N LEU A 197 -24.47 6.63 10.37
CA LEU A 197 -24.02 5.41 9.69
C LEU A 197 -25.23 4.66 9.13
N LYS A 198 -25.14 4.29 7.84
CA LYS A 198 -26.15 3.45 7.19
C LYS A 198 -26.05 2.01 7.71
N THR A 199 -27.16 1.27 7.74
CA THR A 199 -27.21 -0.12 8.23
C THR A 199 -26.14 -0.99 7.57
N TYR A 200 -26.03 -0.95 6.24
CA TYR A 200 -25.01 -1.72 5.50
C TYR A 200 -23.56 -1.40 5.90
N GLN A 201 -23.27 -0.18 6.39
CA GLN A 201 -21.92 0.19 6.83
C GLN A 201 -21.60 -0.46 8.18
N LYS A 202 -22.59 -0.55 9.07
CA LYS A 202 -22.48 -1.29 10.33
C LYS A 202 -22.37 -2.79 10.05
N ASP A 203 -23.20 -3.31 9.15
CA ASP A 203 -23.21 -4.73 8.77
C ASP A 203 -21.85 -5.18 8.22
N ARG A 204 -21.18 -4.37 7.38
CA ARG A 204 -19.81 -4.69 6.92
C ARG A 204 -18.80 -4.84 8.06
N ILE A 205 -18.92 -4.04 9.13
CA ILE A 205 -18.03 -4.15 10.29
C ILE A 205 -18.39 -5.39 11.12
N TYR A 206 -19.68 -5.70 11.28
CA TYR A 206 -20.13 -6.91 11.96
C TYR A 206 -19.72 -8.18 11.23
N THR A 207 -19.91 -8.28 9.91
CA THR A 207 -19.44 -9.43 9.12
C THR A 207 -17.92 -9.56 9.19
N PHE A 208 -17.17 -8.44 9.18
CA PHE A 208 -15.71 -8.51 9.32
C PHE A 208 -15.28 -9.12 10.66
N LEU A 209 -15.95 -8.74 11.77
CA LEU A 209 -15.67 -9.28 13.11
C LEU A 209 -16.20 -10.71 13.29
N SER A 210 -17.28 -11.07 12.61
CA SER A 210 -17.93 -12.39 12.70
C SER A 210 -18.35 -12.88 11.31
N PRO A 211 -17.39 -13.40 10.50
CA PRO A 211 -17.68 -13.87 9.15
C PRO A 211 -18.67 -15.05 9.11
N GLU A 212 -18.78 -15.78 10.22
CA GLU A 212 -19.70 -16.91 10.39
C GLU A 212 -21.17 -16.51 10.49
N SER A 213 -21.46 -15.22 10.71
CA SER A 213 -22.84 -14.70 10.72
C SER A 213 -23.49 -14.67 9.33
N ASP A 214 -22.68 -14.65 8.27
CA ASP A 214 -23.14 -14.71 6.88
C ASP A 214 -22.17 -15.55 6.01
N PRO A 215 -22.17 -16.89 6.17
CA PRO A 215 -21.21 -17.79 5.52
C PRO A 215 -21.36 -17.88 4.00
N LEU A 216 -22.54 -17.57 3.46
CA LEU A 216 -22.86 -17.69 2.03
C LEU A 216 -22.84 -16.34 1.29
N GLY A 217 -22.92 -15.22 2.02
CA GLY A 217 -22.83 -13.88 1.45
C GLY A 217 -21.44 -13.27 1.67
N SER A 218 -21.40 -12.24 2.50
CA SER A 218 -20.23 -11.38 2.69
C SER A 218 -19.05 -12.05 3.40
N GLY A 219 -19.28 -13.12 4.16
CA GLY A 219 -18.23 -13.89 4.85
C GLY A 219 -17.61 -15.03 4.02
N TYR A 220 -18.24 -15.41 2.89
CA TYR A 220 -17.88 -16.60 2.12
C TYR A 220 -16.41 -16.61 1.67
N HIS A 221 -15.93 -15.51 1.07
CA HIS A 221 -14.55 -15.44 0.56
C HIS A 221 -13.49 -15.50 1.67
N VAL A 222 -13.79 -14.90 2.82
CA VAL A 222 -12.89 -14.94 3.99
C VAL A 222 -12.79 -16.37 4.53
N LEU A 223 -13.93 -17.07 4.62
CA LEU A 223 -13.98 -18.45 5.09
C LEU A 223 -13.27 -19.40 4.13
N GLN A 224 -13.51 -19.28 2.82
CA GLN A 224 -12.83 -20.09 1.80
C GLN A 224 -11.33 -19.86 1.79
N SER A 225 -10.88 -18.63 1.97
CA SER A 225 -9.46 -18.29 2.11
C SER A 225 -8.82 -18.99 3.30
N ARG A 226 -9.53 -19.06 4.44
CA ARG A 226 -9.08 -19.78 5.64
C ARG A 226 -8.98 -21.29 5.39
N ILE A 227 -9.97 -21.88 4.72
CA ILE A 227 -9.99 -23.30 4.36
C ILE A 227 -8.86 -23.64 3.39
N ALA A 228 -8.63 -22.80 2.37
CA ALA A 228 -7.56 -22.97 1.39
C ALA A 228 -6.19 -23.05 2.07
N ILE A 229 -5.87 -22.06 2.90
CA ILE A 229 -4.62 -22.00 3.67
C ILE A 229 -4.51 -23.22 4.60
N GLY A 230 -5.58 -23.56 5.33
CA GLY A 230 -5.58 -24.71 6.25
C GLY A 230 -5.36 -26.05 5.55
N SER A 231 -5.86 -26.20 4.32
CA SER A 231 -5.76 -27.45 3.55
C SER A 231 -4.37 -27.72 3.00
N GLY A 232 -3.47 -26.74 2.99
CA GLY A 232 -2.08 -26.92 2.55
C GLY A 232 -1.19 -27.65 3.55
N GLY A 233 -1.56 -27.73 4.84
CA GLY A 233 -0.71 -28.36 5.86
C GLY A 233 0.70 -27.75 5.95
N LEU A 234 1.70 -28.55 6.33
CA LEU A 234 3.07 -28.04 6.53
C LEU A 234 3.83 -27.76 5.22
N PHE A 235 3.69 -28.64 4.23
CA PHE A 235 4.48 -28.62 2.99
C PHE A 235 3.69 -28.28 1.73
N GLY A 236 2.38 -28.04 1.86
CA GLY A 236 1.50 -27.73 0.75
C GLY A 236 1.02 -28.97 0.01
N LYS A 237 0.07 -28.76 -0.90
CA LYS A 237 -0.41 -29.79 -1.83
C LYS A 237 0.54 -29.99 -3.02
N GLY A 238 1.51 -29.08 -3.20
CA GLY A 238 2.41 -28.99 -4.34
C GLY A 238 1.99 -27.92 -5.33
N TYR A 239 2.98 -27.36 -6.03
CA TYR A 239 2.77 -26.31 -7.04
C TYR A 239 1.82 -26.76 -8.15
N LEU A 240 0.87 -25.91 -8.54
CA LEU A 240 -0.21 -26.18 -9.51
C LEU A 240 -1.23 -27.25 -9.09
N LYS A 241 -1.16 -27.76 -7.85
CA LYS A 241 -2.08 -28.77 -7.32
C LYS A 241 -3.14 -28.17 -6.39
N GLY A 242 -3.27 -26.84 -6.35
CA GLY A 242 -4.34 -26.15 -5.63
C GLY A 242 -5.72 -26.63 -6.08
N THR A 243 -6.55 -27.02 -5.11
CA THR A 243 -7.91 -27.53 -5.34
C THR A 243 -8.94 -26.40 -5.44
N GLN A 244 -8.71 -25.29 -4.73
CA GLN A 244 -9.64 -24.16 -4.70
C GLN A 244 -9.64 -23.34 -6.00
N LYS A 245 -8.62 -23.51 -6.85
CA LYS A 245 -8.58 -22.96 -8.21
C LYS A 245 -9.56 -23.65 -9.16
N LYS A 246 -9.71 -24.97 -9.06
CA LYS A 246 -10.47 -25.77 -10.05
C LYS A 246 -11.98 -25.61 -9.92
N LEU A 247 -12.46 -25.07 -8.80
CA LEU A 247 -13.87 -25.07 -8.44
C LEU A 247 -14.46 -23.65 -8.34
N ASP A 248 -13.71 -22.61 -8.75
CA ASP A 248 -14.14 -21.19 -8.76
C ASP A 248 -14.69 -20.67 -7.42
N PHE A 249 -14.33 -21.32 -6.30
CA PHE A 249 -14.86 -20.99 -4.97
C PHE A 249 -14.33 -19.67 -4.39
N ILE A 250 -13.35 -19.03 -5.04
CA ILE A 250 -12.86 -17.71 -4.66
C ILE A 250 -12.75 -16.87 -5.94
N PRO A 251 -13.62 -15.86 -6.15
CA PRO A 251 -13.42 -14.86 -7.18
C PRO A 251 -12.15 -14.07 -6.88
N GLU A 252 -11.44 -13.65 -7.92
CA GLU A 252 -10.27 -12.76 -7.83
C GLU A 252 -9.06 -13.33 -7.04
N GLN A 253 -8.81 -14.66 -7.12
CA GLN A 253 -7.62 -15.30 -6.52
C GLN A 253 -6.28 -14.67 -6.92
N HIS A 254 -6.24 -14.01 -8.07
CA HIS A 254 -5.05 -13.41 -8.65
C HIS A 254 -4.80 -11.96 -8.21
N THR A 255 -5.73 -11.32 -7.50
CA THR A 255 -5.53 -9.99 -6.90
C THR A 255 -5.52 -10.05 -5.38
N ASP A 256 -6.65 -10.40 -4.76
CA ASP A 256 -6.89 -10.12 -3.34
C ASP A 256 -6.53 -11.32 -2.45
N PHE A 257 -6.37 -12.50 -3.07
CA PHE A 257 -6.14 -13.77 -2.36
C PHE A 257 -4.89 -14.52 -2.84
N VAL A 258 -3.91 -13.87 -3.47
CA VAL A 258 -2.65 -14.53 -3.92
C VAL A 258 -1.93 -15.24 -2.76
N PHE A 259 -2.04 -14.73 -1.54
CA PHE A 259 -1.46 -15.38 -0.36
C PHE A 259 -2.11 -16.73 -0.02
N THR A 260 -3.38 -16.94 -0.34
CA THR A 260 -4.05 -18.23 -0.12
C THR A 260 -3.50 -19.31 -1.03
N VAL A 261 -3.06 -18.93 -2.24
CA VAL A 261 -2.38 -19.83 -3.19
C VAL A 261 -1.05 -20.32 -2.61
N PHE A 262 -0.26 -19.44 -2.00
CA PHE A 262 0.96 -19.87 -1.30
C PHE A 262 0.65 -20.84 -0.16
N GLY A 263 -0.38 -20.53 0.64
CA GLY A 263 -0.81 -21.39 1.75
C GLY A 263 -1.28 -22.75 1.31
N GLU A 264 -2.05 -22.85 0.22
CA GLU A 264 -2.55 -24.12 -0.30
C GLU A 264 -1.44 -24.94 -0.98
N GLU A 265 -0.60 -24.31 -1.81
CA GLU A 265 0.35 -25.03 -2.68
C GLU A 265 1.70 -25.30 -2.03
N LEU A 266 2.22 -24.35 -1.26
CA LEU A 266 3.53 -24.46 -0.59
C LEU A 266 3.40 -24.71 0.92
N GLY A 267 2.18 -24.64 1.45
CA GLY A 267 1.90 -24.89 2.86
C GLY A 267 2.48 -23.85 3.80
N PHE A 268 2.54 -24.22 5.08
CA PHE A 268 3.13 -23.40 6.13
C PHE A 268 4.56 -22.95 5.81
N ALA A 269 5.41 -23.86 5.30
CA ALA A 269 6.80 -23.55 4.98
C ALA A 269 6.94 -22.45 3.91
N GLY A 270 6.13 -22.51 2.85
CA GLY A 270 6.12 -21.47 1.81
C GLY A 270 5.63 -20.12 2.33
N CYS A 271 4.56 -20.12 3.12
CA CYS A 271 4.08 -18.90 3.78
C CYS A 271 5.16 -18.27 4.67
N LEU A 272 5.85 -19.09 5.47
CA LEU A 272 6.94 -18.62 6.33
C LEU A 272 8.09 -18.02 5.53
N ALA A 273 8.47 -18.64 4.41
CA ALA A 273 9.51 -18.12 3.53
C ALA A 273 9.13 -16.75 2.93
N VAL A 274 7.90 -16.59 2.45
CA VAL A 274 7.40 -15.30 1.94
C VAL A 274 7.37 -14.23 3.04
N LEU A 275 6.89 -14.57 4.24
CA LEU A 275 6.87 -13.66 5.39
C LEU A 275 8.28 -13.27 5.85
N ALA A 276 9.23 -14.20 5.81
CA ALA A 276 10.63 -13.93 6.12
C ALA A 276 11.26 -12.96 5.11
N LEU A 277 10.93 -13.08 3.81
CA LEU A 277 11.37 -12.12 2.79
C LEU A 277 10.77 -10.73 3.00
N TYR A 278 9.48 -10.63 3.32
CA TYR A 278 8.85 -9.34 3.67
C TYR A 278 9.48 -8.73 4.93
N SER A 279 9.75 -9.56 5.95
CA SER A 279 10.41 -9.11 7.19
C SER A 279 11.83 -8.62 6.93
N LEU A 280 12.60 -9.32 6.08
CA LEU A 280 13.92 -8.86 5.64
C LEU A 280 13.83 -7.53 4.89
N MET A 281 12.89 -7.39 3.96
CA MET A 281 12.66 -6.14 3.22
C MET A 281 12.38 -4.97 4.17
N VAL A 282 11.42 -5.11 5.08
CA VAL A 282 11.07 -4.08 6.06
C VAL A 282 12.24 -3.77 7.00
N PHE A 283 12.95 -4.80 7.48
CA PHE A 283 14.13 -4.63 8.31
C PHE A 283 15.22 -3.80 7.61
N ARG A 284 15.51 -4.08 6.33
CA ARG A 284 16.48 -3.30 5.54
C ARG A 284 16.01 -1.86 5.35
N LEU A 285 14.73 -1.62 5.07
CA LEU A 285 14.19 -0.28 4.94
C LEU A 285 14.34 0.54 6.24
N ILE A 286 14.04 -0.06 7.40
CA ILE A 286 14.25 0.57 8.71
C ILE A 286 15.74 0.83 8.95
N HIS A 287 16.61 -0.11 8.63
CA HIS A 287 18.05 0.06 8.78
C HIS A 287 18.58 1.24 7.95
N ILE A 288 18.16 1.35 6.68
CA ILE A 288 18.51 2.48 5.79
C ILE A 288 17.99 3.79 6.37
N MET A 289 16.74 3.81 6.85
CA MET A 289 16.13 4.98 7.46
C MET A 289 16.94 5.48 8.67
N LEU A 290 17.35 4.58 9.56
CA LEU A 290 18.13 4.92 10.76
C LEU A 290 19.56 5.37 10.41
N ALA A 291 20.16 4.82 9.35
CA ALA A 291 21.49 5.20 8.87
C ALA A 291 21.51 6.53 8.09
N THR A 292 20.36 7.03 7.64
CA THR A 292 20.28 8.26 6.82
C THR A 292 20.40 9.51 7.70
N GLU A 293 21.44 10.32 7.49
CA GLU A 293 21.67 11.57 8.24
C GLU A 293 20.78 12.73 7.78
N ASP A 294 20.51 12.81 6.47
CA ASP A 294 19.66 13.85 5.88
C ASP A 294 18.21 13.74 6.39
N SER A 295 17.65 14.86 6.87
CA SER A 295 16.29 14.86 7.43
C SER A 295 15.23 14.66 6.36
N ALA A 296 15.45 15.16 5.14
CA ALA A 296 14.52 14.95 4.03
C ALA A 296 14.55 13.49 3.57
N GLY A 297 15.74 12.93 3.35
CA GLY A 297 15.94 11.52 3.03
C GLY A 297 15.32 10.59 4.06
N ARG A 298 15.60 10.81 5.35
CA ARG A 298 15.01 10.02 6.44
C ARG A 298 13.48 10.09 6.47
N ALA A 299 12.91 11.28 6.25
CA ALA A 299 11.46 11.45 6.19
C ALA A 299 10.85 10.74 4.96
N VAL A 300 11.53 10.75 3.81
CA VAL A 300 11.10 10.03 2.61
C VAL A 300 11.16 8.52 2.85
N THR A 301 12.26 7.99 3.38
CA THR A 301 12.38 6.56 3.69
C THR A 301 11.32 6.11 4.70
N ALA A 302 11.03 6.93 5.72
CA ALA A 302 9.94 6.66 6.66
C ALA A 302 8.58 6.52 5.96
N GLY A 303 8.30 7.36 4.97
CA GLY A 303 7.08 7.28 4.17
C GLY A 303 7.05 6.08 3.23
N VAL A 304 8.20 5.53 2.81
CA VAL A 304 8.25 4.27 2.04
C VAL A 304 8.04 3.06 2.95
N CYS A 305 8.44 3.14 4.22
CA CYS A 305 8.22 2.09 5.21
C CYS A 305 6.76 1.98 5.68
N GLY A 306 6.06 3.12 5.76
CA GLY A 306 4.66 3.21 6.23
C GLY A 306 3.67 2.89 5.13
#